data_AF-A0AA46S1C8-F1
#
_entry.id   AF-A0AA46S1C8-F1
#
_cell.length_a   1.000
_cell.length_b   1.000
_cell.length_c   1.000
_cell.angle_alpha   90.00
_cell.angle_beta   90.00
_cell.angle_gamma   90.00
#
_symmetry.space_group_name_H-M   'P 1'
#
loop_
_entity.id
_entity.type
_entity.pdbx_description
1 polymer ?
#
loop_
_entity_poly.entity_id
_entity_poly.type
_entity_poly.pdbx_seq_one_letter_code
_entity_poly.pdbx_strand_id
1 'polypeptide(L)'
;MRFLFRELFKRLRIRWIILILVILIFLGYISTFSKSTTSMLSNEFPLDKSPNPQATEHFIKAMEYRNYISHIHNFIDYDNFLMRPLFNKMNEEYEKGKSLLPKTSAEDVYWYVILYRGIYGIGGIPDDYDMSMAYKTTLTKEDYKKHYEDIVNKIKRFAINDFNYDVPRITNYKFEFMSNLLTEYDVAISLIRKLENNFFGSGEYTKDFNQIYIYYTQFRDKYLPLANKQDKNNLVALHDEILFFLQFTTYIEYLQTNQIYCNNEKYILLLKKMKELKNSKTKEEKSLDNYLSNVFEKSSWLYKLTIALEKCPNLEKEAKEVLGYFHPKIKQRYEEYLIKNKWKE
;
A
#
# COMPACT_ATOMS: atom_id res chain seq x y z
N MET A 1 9.42 43.86 -30.58
CA MET A 1 8.38 42.93 -30.06
C MET A 1 6.93 43.39 -30.29
N ARG A 2 6.53 44.63 -29.95
CA ARG A 2 5.13 45.10 -30.13
C ARG A 2 4.59 45.05 -31.57
N PHE A 3 5.43 45.32 -32.57
CA PHE A 3 5.04 45.31 -34.00
C PHE A 3 4.75 43.90 -34.52
N LEU A 4 5.61 42.93 -34.19
CA LEU A 4 5.44 41.51 -34.53
C LEU A 4 4.16 40.92 -33.92
N PHE A 5 3.85 41.24 -32.64
CA PHE A 5 2.61 40.81 -31.99
C PHE A 5 1.36 41.39 -32.66
N ARG A 6 1.36 42.68 -33.02
CA ARG A 6 0.24 43.32 -33.73
C ARG A 6 -0.04 42.68 -35.07
N GLU A 7 1.01 42.35 -35.83
CA GLU A 7 0.84 41.81 -37.18
C GLU A 7 0.45 40.32 -37.18
N LEU A 8 0.92 39.56 -36.19
CA LEU A 8 0.51 38.16 -35.98
C LEU A 8 -0.98 38.06 -35.59
N PHE A 9 -1.43 38.89 -34.66
CA PHE A 9 -2.82 38.90 -34.17
C PHE A 9 -3.83 39.49 -35.16
N LYS A 10 -3.41 40.35 -36.10
CA LYS A 10 -4.28 40.83 -37.19
C LYS A 10 -4.68 39.74 -38.18
N ARG A 11 -3.84 38.72 -38.39
CA ARG A 11 -4.08 37.65 -39.37
C ARG A 11 -4.74 36.39 -38.79
N LEU A 12 -4.75 36.25 -37.47
CA LEU A 12 -5.35 35.11 -36.78
C LEU A 12 -6.84 35.36 -36.53
N ARG A 13 -7.69 34.39 -36.88
CA ARG A 13 -9.12 34.44 -36.52
C ARG A 13 -9.25 34.48 -35.00
N ILE A 14 -10.21 35.25 -34.48
CA ILE A 14 -10.48 35.43 -33.04
C ILE A 14 -10.50 34.10 -32.26
N ARG A 15 -11.03 33.01 -32.84
CA ARG A 15 -11.02 31.67 -32.22
C ARG A 15 -9.61 31.14 -31.90
N TRP A 16 -8.62 31.38 -32.76
CA TRP A 16 -7.23 30.98 -32.52
C TRP A 16 -6.54 31.87 -31.49
N ILE A 17 -6.88 33.16 -31.47
CA ILE A 17 -6.39 34.10 -30.45
C ILE A 17 -6.86 33.65 -29.05
N ILE A 18 -8.14 33.30 -28.93
CA ILE A 18 -8.71 32.77 -27.68
C ILE A 18 -8.00 31.47 -27.28
N LEU A 19 -7.81 30.54 -28.23
CA LEU A 19 -7.11 29.27 -27.97
C LEU A 19 -5.66 29.50 -27.48
N ILE A 20 -4.91 30.38 -28.13
CA ILE A 20 -3.52 30.71 -27.73
C ILE A 20 -3.51 31.34 -26.33
N LEU A 21 -4.44 32.24 -26.04
CA LEU A 21 -4.55 32.86 -24.70
C LEU A 21 -4.86 31.81 -23.62
N VAL A 22 -5.79 30.89 -23.89
CA VAL A 22 -6.10 29.78 -22.97
C VAL A 22 -4.87 28.91 -22.73
N ILE A 23 -4.12 28.56 -23.79
CA ILE A 23 -2.87 27.79 -23.66
C ILE A 23 -1.84 28.55 -22.83
N LEU A 24 -1.65 29.86 -23.06
CA LEU A 24 -0.68 30.66 -22.30
C LEU A 24 -1.05 30.81 -20.82
N ILE A 25 -2.34 31.01 -20.52
CA ILE A 25 -2.85 31.04 -19.13
C ILE A 25 -2.59 29.69 -18.46
N PHE A 26 -2.89 28.59 -19.17
CA PHE A 26 -2.65 27.24 -18.68
C PHE A 26 -1.16 26.96 -18.43
N LEU A 27 -0.27 27.39 -19.34
CA LEU A 27 1.18 27.30 -19.17
C LEU A 27 1.70 28.12 -17.99
N GLY A 28 1.16 29.33 -17.79
CA GLY A 28 1.49 30.18 -16.64
C GLY A 28 1.07 29.54 -15.30
N TYR A 29 -0.12 28.93 -15.27
CA TYR A 29 -0.60 28.17 -14.12
C TYR A 29 0.32 26.97 -13.82
N ILE A 30 0.63 26.16 -14.84
CA ILE A 30 1.55 25.01 -14.70
C ILE A 30 2.92 25.44 -14.18
N SER A 31 3.47 26.54 -14.70
CA SER A 31 4.78 27.05 -14.28
C SER A 31 4.78 27.51 -12.81
N THR A 32 3.69 28.12 -12.35
CA THR A 32 3.55 28.57 -10.95
C THR A 32 3.37 27.37 -10.01
N PHE A 33 2.54 26.41 -10.39
CA PHE A 33 2.36 25.16 -9.65
C PHE A 33 3.67 24.36 -9.55
N SER A 34 4.45 24.33 -10.65
CA SER A 34 5.79 23.73 -10.70
C SER A 34 6.69 24.27 -9.60
N LYS A 35 6.93 25.59 -9.63
CA LYS A 35 7.84 26.26 -8.69
C LYS A 35 7.42 26.07 -7.23
N SER A 36 6.12 26.15 -6.97
CA SER A 36 5.58 25.91 -5.62
C SER A 36 5.85 24.48 -5.16
N THR A 37 5.64 23.51 -6.05
CA THR A 37 5.85 22.09 -5.77
C THR A 37 7.32 21.76 -5.54
N THR A 38 8.21 22.23 -6.43
CA THR A 38 9.66 22.06 -6.31
C THR A 38 10.18 22.61 -4.99
N SER A 39 9.74 23.82 -4.59
CA SER A 39 10.16 24.46 -3.34
C SER A 39 9.70 23.64 -2.12
N MET A 40 8.44 23.21 -2.10
CA MET A 40 7.91 22.36 -1.03
C MET A 40 8.69 21.04 -0.92
N LEU A 41 8.91 20.35 -2.05
CA LEU A 41 9.62 19.07 -2.09
C LEU A 41 11.08 19.21 -1.70
N SER A 42 11.75 20.28 -2.10
CA SER A 42 13.15 20.55 -1.72
C SER A 42 13.29 20.85 -0.22
N ASN A 43 12.25 21.41 0.41
CA ASN A 43 12.22 21.60 1.87
C ASN A 43 11.92 20.29 2.61
N GLU A 44 11.07 19.43 2.05
CA GLU A 44 10.74 18.11 2.62
C GLU A 44 11.89 17.11 2.45
N PHE A 45 12.60 17.22 1.33
CA PHE A 45 13.75 16.41 0.94
C PHE A 45 14.96 17.31 0.58
N PRO A 46 15.60 17.93 1.57
CA PRO A 46 16.80 18.76 1.39
C PRO A 46 18.01 17.98 0.84
N LEU A 47 18.50 18.38 -0.33
CA LEU A 47 19.60 17.71 -1.04
C LEU A 47 20.91 17.67 -0.24
N ASP A 48 21.18 18.66 0.60
CA ASP A 48 22.38 18.75 1.44
C ASP A 48 22.41 17.72 2.57
N LYS A 49 21.25 17.17 2.94
CA LYS A 49 21.13 16.08 3.92
C LYS A 49 21.08 14.70 3.28
N SER A 50 21.02 14.63 1.95
CA SER A 50 20.93 13.37 1.25
C SER A 50 22.28 12.66 1.18
N PRO A 51 22.35 11.35 1.47
CA PRO A 51 23.55 10.54 1.24
C PRO A 51 23.90 10.43 -0.26
N ASN A 52 22.93 10.68 -1.16
CA ASN A 52 23.14 10.76 -2.59
C ASN A 52 22.27 11.88 -3.20
N PRO A 53 22.80 13.12 -3.25
CA PRO A 53 22.05 14.28 -3.75
C PRO A 53 21.59 14.13 -5.20
N GLN A 54 22.38 13.50 -6.06
CA GLN A 54 22.00 13.27 -7.47
C GLN A 54 20.81 12.32 -7.60
N ALA A 55 20.82 11.22 -6.85
CA ALA A 55 19.70 10.28 -6.83
C ALA A 55 18.43 10.94 -6.24
N THR A 56 18.60 11.78 -5.22
CA THR A 56 17.50 12.53 -4.60
C THR A 56 16.92 13.61 -5.51
N GLU A 57 17.74 14.27 -6.33
CA GLU A 57 17.24 15.24 -7.32
C GLU A 57 16.28 14.57 -8.32
N HIS A 58 16.63 13.38 -8.79
CA HIS A 58 15.74 12.58 -9.64
C HIS A 58 14.47 12.14 -8.91
N PHE A 59 14.57 11.76 -7.63
CA PHE A 59 13.39 11.45 -6.81
C PHE A 59 12.46 12.66 -6.65
N ILE A 60 13.01 13.86 -6.40
CA ILE A 60 12.22 15.11 -6.32
C ILE A 60 11.49 15.38 -7.65
N LYS A 61 12.17 15.23 -8.78
CA LYS A 61 11.54 15.37 -10.12
C LYS A 61 10.43 14.34 -10.34
N ALA A 62 10.62 13.09 -9.92
CA ALA A 62 9.57 12.08 -9.97
C ALA A 62 8.35 12.48 -9.10
N MET A 63 8.59 13.01 -7.90
CA MET A 63 7.54 13.53 -7.01
C MET A 63 6.79 14.73 -7.61
N GLU A 64 7.47 15.61 -8.36
CA GLU A 64 6.82 16.68 -9.11
C GLU A 64 5.84 16.11 -10.15
N TYR A 65 6.29 15.15 -10.97
CA TYR A 65 5.42 14.44 -11.92
C TYR A 65 4.24 13.74 -11.23
N ARG A 66 4.48 13.07 -10.10
CA ARG A 66 3.41 12.48 -9.29
C ARG A 66 2.38 13.52 -8.86
N ASN A 67 2.80 14.70 -8.42
CA ASN A 67 1.89 15.75 -8.00
C ASN A 67 1.10 16.36 -9.17
N TYR A 68 1.71 16.47 -10.35
CA TYR A 68 0.97 16.83 -11.58
C TYR A 68 -0.08 15.79 -11.94
N ILE A 69 0.30 14.51 -11.91
CA ILE A 69 -0.60 13.39 -12.18
C ILE A 69 -1.78 13.43 -11.20
N SER A 70 -1.55 13.52 -9.89
CA SER A 70 -2.62 13.63 -8.90
C SER A 70 -3.49 14.88 -9.09
N HIS A 71 -2.92 16.01 -9.54
CA HIS A 71 -3.70 17.21 -9.80
C HIS A 71 -4.63 17.06 -11.01
N ILE A 72 -4.14 16.44 -12.08
CA ILE A 72 -4.93 16.17 -13.30
C ILE A 72 -5.97 15.07 -13.05
N HIS A 73 -5.67 14.13 -12.14
CA HIS A 73 -6.56 13.01 -11.78
C HIS A 73 -7.91 13.48 -11.24
N ASN A 74 -7.97 14.68 -10.66
CA ASN A 74 -9.24 15.31 -10.26
C ASN A 74 -10.23 15.52 -11.43
N PHE A 75 -9.78 15.39 -12.68
CA PHE A 75 -10.56 15.65 -13.88
C PHE A 75 -10.70 14.45 -14.81
N ILE A 76 -9.76 13.51 -14.80
CA ILE A 76 -9.72 12.34 -15.68
C ILE A 76 -9.07 11.15 -14.95
N ASP A 77 -9.48 9.94 -15.31
CA ASP A 77 -8.90 8.71 -14.76
C ASP A 77 -7.41 8.53 -15.12
N TYR A 78 -6.69 7.73 -14.33
CA TYR A 78 -5.26 7.48 -14.48
C TYR A 78 -4.90 6.80 -15.81
N ASP A 79 -5.74 5.92 -16.36
CA ASP A 79 -5.45 5.23 -17.64
C ASP A 79 -5.58 6.13 -18.89
N ASN A 80 -6.02 7.37 -18.71
CA ASN A 80 -6.25 8.32 -19.78
C ASN A 80 -4.97 8.58 -20.59
N PHE A 81 -5.09 8.66 -21.92
CA PHE A 81 -3.95 8.87 -22.80
C PHE A 81 -3.16 10.15 -22.50
N LEU A 82 -3.81 11.18 -21.94
CA LEU A 82 -3.18 12.44 -21.54
C LEU A 82 -2.24 12.27 -20.34
N MET A 83 -2.46 11.26 -19.50
CA MET A 83 -1.62 10.96 -18.34
C MET A 83 -0.32 10.24 -18.73
N ARG A 84 -0.34 9.46 -19.82
CA ARG A 84 0.78 8.60 -20.23
C ARG A 84 2.13 9.33 -20.35
N PRO A 85 2.24 10.52 -20.96
CA PRO A 85 3.52 11.23 -21.02
C PRO A 85 4.07 11.60 -19.63
N LEU A 86 3.18 11.96 -18.69
CA LEU A 86 3.57 12.30 -17.33
C LEU A 86 4.01 11.06 -16.56
N PHE A 87 3.30 9.95 -16.70
CA PHE A 87 3.71 8.66 -16.15
C PHE A 87 5.07 8.21 -16.66
N ASN A 88 5.29 8.32 -17.97
CA ASN A 88 6.58 7.97 -18.57
C ASN A 88 7.71 8.82 -17.99
N LYS A 89 7.48 10.12 -17.78
CA LYS A 89 8.46 11.03 -17.18
C LYS A 89 8.71 10.75 -15.71
N MET A 90 7.65 10.47 -14.94
CA MET A 90 7.76 10.05 -13.55
C MET A 90 8.62 8.78 -13.42
N ASN A 91 8.34 7.76 -14.25
CA ASN A 91 9.06 6.49 -14.26
C ASN A 91 10.51 6.65 -14.73
N GLU A 92 10.74 7.49 -15.75
CA GLU A 92 12.08 7.79 -16.24
C GLU A 92 12.95 8.39 -15.13
N GLU A 93 12.44 9.37 -14.39
CA GLU A 93 13.16 9.98 -13.28
C GLU A 93 13.34 9.01 -12.09
N TYR A 94 12.30 8.21 -11.77
CA TYR A 94 12.42 7.15 -10.75
C TYR A 94 13.53 6.14 -11.09
N GLU A 95 13.57 5.61 -12.31
CA GLU A 95 14.59 4.62 -12.71
C GLU A 95 16.00 5.24 -12.78
N LYS A 96 16.13 6.50 -13.23
CA LYS A 96 17.41 7.23 -13.17
C LYS A 96 17.90 7.36 -11.73
N GLY A 97 17.06 7.86 -10.82
CA GLY A 97 17.41 7.98 -9.41
C GLY A 97 17.80 6.63 -8.81
N LYS A 98 16.99 5.60 -9.06
CA LYS A 98 17.24 4.23 -8.58
C LYS A 98 18.56 3.66 -9.09
N SER A 99 18.94 3.94 -10.34
CA SER A 99 20.21 3.48 -10.91
C SER A 99 21.46 4.06 -10.23
N LEU A 100 21.31 5.22 -9.57
CA LEU A 100 22.38 5.90 -8.84
C LEU A 100 22.51 5.40 -7.39
N LEU A 101 21.52 4.66 -6.88
CA LEU A 101 21.55 4.14 -5.52
C LEU A 101 22.47 2.90 -5.40
N PRO A 102 23.17 2.72 -4.28
CA PRO A 102 23.84 1.46 -3.97
C PRO A 102 22.83 0.29 -3.97
N LYS A 103 23.26 -0.90 -4.40
CA LYS A 103 22.42 -2.12 -4.36
C LYS A 103 21.90 -2.46 -2.97
N THR A 104 22.64 -2.04 -1.93
CA THR A 104 22.31 -2.21 -0.52
C THR A 104 21.43 -1.09 0.04
N SER A 105 21.04 -0.10 -0.76
CA SER A 105 20.05 0.90 -0.34
C SER A 105 18.63 0.30 -0.40
N ALA A 106 17.72 0.84 0.39
CA ALA A 106 16.28 0.64 0.23
C ALA A 106 15.53 1.95 -0.05
N GLU A 107 16.25 2.99 -0.49
CA GLU A 107 15.64 4.28 -0.83
C GLU A 107 14.65 4.16 -1.98
N ASP A 108 14.97 3.37 -2.99
CA ASP A 108 14.09 3.08 -4.11
C ASP A 108 12.77 2.42 -3.66
N VAL A 109 12.80 1.61 -2.60
CA VAL A 109 11.57 0.98 -2.09
C VAL A 109 10.66 2.02 -1.43
N TYR A 110 11.22 2.97 -0.68
CA TYR A 110 10.45 4.09 -0.13
C TYR A 110 9.87 4.95 -1.26
N TRP A 111 10.69 5.30 -2.27
CA TRP A 111 10.26 6.07 -3.43
C TRP A 111 9.15 5.36 -4.20
N TYR A 112 9.26 4.04 -4.35
CA TYR A 112 8.22 3.24 -4.98
C TYR A 112 6.88 3.38 -4.25
N VAL A 113 6.86 3.20 -2.92
CA VAL A 113 5.61 3.31 -2.15
C VAL A 113 5.01 4.72 -2.25
N ILE A 114 5.81 5.78 -2.11
CA ILE A 114 5.27 7.15 -2.13
C ILE A 114 4.78 7.58 -3.51
N LEU A 115 5.45 7.15 -4.59
CA LEU A 115 5.11 7.53 -5.97
C LEU A 115 3.88 6.76 -6.47
N TYR A 116 3.82 5.45 -6.19
CA TYR A 116 2.90 4.56 -6.89
C TYR A 116 1.66 4.15 -6.09
N ARG A 117 1.65 4.32 -4.75
CA ARG A 117 0.55 3.76 -3.92
C ARG A 117 -0.84 4.25 -4.27
N GLY A 118 -1.00 5.57 -4.51
CA GLY A 118 -2.30 6.16 -4.83
C GLY A 118 -2.78 5.84 -6.24
N ILE A 119 -1.89 5.36 -7.11
CA ILE A 119 -2.17 5.14 -8.53
C ILE A 119 -2.50 3.66 -8.76
N TYR A 120 -1.62 2.79 -8.25
CA TYR A 120 -1.74 1.34 -8.45
C TYR A 120 -2.48 0.64 -7.30
N GLY A 121 -2.80 1.36 -6.22
CA GLY A 121 -3.47 0.82 -5.04
C GLY A 121 -2.55 0.06 -4.08
N ILE A 122 -1.24 0.38 -4.06
CA ILE A 122 -0.28 -0.30 -3.17
C ILE A 122 -0.70 -0.07 -1.72
N GLY A 123 -0.99 -1.17 -1.03
CA GLY A 123 -1.40 -1.13 0.37
C GLY A 123 -2.84 -0.65 0.60
N GLY A 124 -3.67 -0.62 -0.44
CA GLY A 124 -5.07 -0.23 -0.26
C GLY A 124 -5.84 -0.05 -1.56
N ILE A 125 -6.65 1.01 -1.59
CA ILE A 125 -7.46 1.39 -2.74
C ILE A 125 -6.78 2.60 -3.39
N PRO A 126 -6.71 2.66 -4.74
CA PRO A 126 -6.25 3.86 -5.43
C PRO A 126 -7.01 5.12 -5.02
N ASP A 127 -6.39 6.27 -5.27
CA ASP A 127 -6.93 7.60 -5.05
C ASP A 127 -8.27 7.75 -5.80
N ASP A 128 -9.25 8.36 -5.15
CA ASP A 128 -10.63 8.53 -5.65
C ASP A 128 -11.34 7.24 -6.09
N TYR A 129 -10.88 6.08 -5.60
CA TYR A 129 -11.36 4.76 -6.00
C TYR A 129 -11.19 4.46 -7.51
N ASP A 130 -10.29 5.17 -8.20
CA ASP A 130 -10.02 4.91 -9.60
C ASP A 130 -9.27 3.58 -9.78
N MET A 131 -10.00 2.59 -10.28
CA MET A 131 -9.50 1.24 -10.47
C MET A 131 -8.81 1.01 -11.83
N SER A 132 -8.73 2.04 -12.68
CA SER A 132 -8.25 1.94 -14.06
C SER A 132 -6.82 1.42 -14.18
N MET A 133 -5.95 1.79 -13.24
CA MET A 133 -4.53 1.39 -13.20
C MET A 133 -4.16 0.46 -12.05
N ALA A 134 -5.11 0.00 -11.23
CA ALA A 134 -4.77 -0.82 -10.08
C ALA A 134 -4.13 -2.16 -10.47
N TYR A 135 -3.20 -2.65 -9.66
CA TYR A 135 -2.58 -3.96 -9.94
C TYR A 135 -3.63 -5.08 -9.99
N LYS A 136 -4.65 -5.02 -9.12
CA LYS A 136 -5.71 -6.02 -9.06
C LYS A 136 -6.56 -6.13 -10.33
N THR A 137 -6.54 -5.14 -11.21
CA THR A 137 -7.35 -5.07 -12.44
C THR A 137 -6.50 -5.20 -13.70
N THR A 138 -5.23 -4.82 -13.63
CA THR A 138 -4.36 -4.69 -14.81
C THR A 138 -3.41 -5.86 -15.02
N LEU A 139 -3.04 -6.60 -13.97
CA LEU A 139 -2.05 -7.68 -14.09
C LEU A 139 -2.67 -8.97 -14.65
N THR A 140 -1.92 -9.64 -15.53
CA THR A 140 -2.19 -11.02 -15.95
C THR A 140 -1.71 -12.03 -14.90
N LYS A 141 -2.03 -13.32 -15.08
CA LYS A 141 -1.59 -14.38 -14.16
C LYS A 141 -0.06 -14.41 -14.03
N GLU A 142 0.66 -14.33 -15.14
CA GLU A 142 2.12 -14.32 -15.19
C GLU A 142 2.68 -13.07 -14.51
N ASP A 143 2.06 -11.92 -14.74
CA ASP A 143 2.48 -10.66 -14.12
C ASP A 143 2.26 -10.66 -12.60
N TYR A 144 1.23 -11.35 -12.08
CA TYR A 144 1.01 -11.47 -10.65
C TYR A 144 2.11 -12.22 -9.92
N LYS A 145 2.68 -13.28 -10.52
CA LYS A 145 3.80 -13.99 -9.90
C LYS A 145 5.03 -13.10 -9.81
N LYS A 146 5.34 -12.38 -10.90
CA LYS A 146 6.44 -11.41 -10.92
C LYS A 146 6.21 -10.28 -9.92
N HIS A 147 4.98 -9.80 -9.78
CA HIS A 147 4.60 -8.79 -8.80
C HIS A 147 4.76 -9.30 -7.36
N TYR A 148 4.34 -10.53 -7.07
CA TYR A 148 4.58 -11.18 -5.79
C TYR A 148 6.07 -11.22 -5.46
N GLU A 149 6.91 -11.71 -6.37
CA GLU A 149 8.37 -11.79 -6.17
C GLU A 149 8.98 -10.39 -5.92
N ASP A 150 8.53 -9.37 -6.67
CA ASP A 150 8.97 -7.99 -6.50
C ASP A 150 8.58 -7.41 -5.13
N ILE A 151 7.34 -7.64 -4.68
CA ILE A 151 6.86 -7.18 -3.37
C ILE A 151 7.57 -7.89 -2.22
N VAL A 152 7.77 -9.21 -2.31
CA VAL A 152 8.57 -9.98 -1.34
C VAL A 152 9.98 -9.40 -1.22
N ASN A 153 10.63 -9.13 -2.35
CA ASN A 153 11.97 -8.56 -2.36
C ASN A 153 12.01 -7.14 -1.79
N LYS A 154 11.01 -6.30 -2.10
CA LYS A 154 10.86 -4.95 -1.53
C LYS A 154 10.72 -5.00 -0.02
N ILE A 155 9.87 -5.87 0.52
CA ILE A 155 9.69 -6.03 1.98
C ILE A 155 11.01 -6.41 2.64
N LYS A 156 11.69 -7.46 2.13
CA LYS A 156 12.97 -7.93 2.68
C LYS A 156 14.04 -6.83 2.65
N ARG A 157 14.21 -6.15 1.51
CA ARG A 157 15.18 -5.05 1.36
C ARG A 157 14.86 -3.89 2.29
N PHE A 158 13.59 -3.47 2.35
CA PHE A 158 13.17 -2.34 3.19
C PHE A 158 13.31 -2.62 4.68
N ALA A 159 13.21 -3.89 5.08
CA ALA A 159 13.40 -4.31 6.46
C ALA A 159 14.88 -4.33 6.90
N ILE A 160 15.76 -4.82 6.02
CA ILE A 160 17.18 -5.09 6.35
C ILE A 160 18.06 -3.88 6.10
N ASN A 161 17.83 -3.17 5.00
CA ASN A 161 18.73 -2.10 4.57
C ASN A 161 18.39 -0.80 5.30
N ASP A 162 19.44 -0.11 5.76
CA ASP A 162 19.28 1.22 6.33
C ASP A 162 19.00 2.26 5.24
N PHE A 163 18.30 3.30 5.67
CA PHE A 163 17.89 4.42 4.85
C PHE A 163 18.58 5.64 5.45
N ASN A 164 19.71 6.04 4.86
CA ASN A 164 20.63 7.03 5.46
C ASN A 164 20.18 8.49 5.28
N TYR A 165 18.99 8.70 4.72
CA TYR A 165 18.44 10.03 4.51
C TYR A 165 17.47 10.38 5.64
N ASP A 166 18.03 10.95 6.72
CA ASP A 166 17.31 11.27 7.95
C ASP A 166 16.54 12.60 7.81
N VAL A 167 15.32 12.50 7.31
CA VAL A 167 14.36 13.61 7.30
C VAL A 167 13.04 13.16 7.93
N PRO A 168 12.29 14.06 8.60
CA PRO A 168 11.08 13.69 9.32
C PRO A 168 10.05 12.94 8.47
N ARG A 169 9.95 13.26 7.17
CA ARG A 169 9.03 12.60 6.25
C ARG A 169 9.33 11.11 6.08
N ILE A 170 10.59 10.71 6.17
CA ILE A 170 10.99 9.31 6.09
C ILE A 170 10.85 8.66 7.46
N THR A 171 11.50 9.22 8.48
CA THR A 171 11.58 8.62 9.82
C THR A 171 10.18 8.38 10.41
N ASN A 172 9.27 9.35 10.25
CA ASN A 172 7.94 9.28 10.84
C ASN A 172 6.95 8.36 10.09
N TYR A 173 7.21 8.05 8.82
CA TYR A 173 6.28 7.30 7.95
C TYR A 173 6.83 5.95 7.51
N LYS A 174 8.08 5.62 7.87
CA LYS A 174 8.74 4.35 7.50
C LYS A 174 7.91 3.14 7.89
N PHE A 175 7.32 3.17 9.09
CA PHE A 175 6.44 2.11 9.58
C PHE A 175 5.17 1.95 8.73
N GLU A 176 4.46 3.06 8.44
CA GLU A 176 3.27 3.03 7.57
C GLU A 176 3.59 2.45 6.18
N PHE A 177 4.79 2.72 5.65
CA PHE A 177 5.19 2.23 4.33
C PHE A 177 5.47 0.73 4.33
N MET A 178 6.03 0.19 5.41
CA MET A 178 6.15 -1.26 5.58
C MET A 178 4.77 -1.92 5.62
N SER A 179 3.82 -1.36 6.38
CA SER A 179 2.45 -1.90 6.42
C SER A 179 1.75 -1.85 5.05
N ASN A 180 1.96 -0.79 4.25
CA ASN A 180 1.45 -0.74 2.87
C ASN A 180 2.02 -1.87 2.00
N LEU A 181 3.31 -2.18 2.12
CA LEU A 181 3.93 -3.29 1.39
C LEU A 181 3.37 -4.65 1.84
N LEU A 182 3.16 -4.84 3.15
CA LEU A 182 2.55 -6.06 3.69
C LEU A 182 1.09 -6.26 3.22
N THR A 183 0.34 -5.17 3.15
CA THR A 183 -1.02 -5.18 2.63
C THR A 183 -1.03 -5.55 1.15
N GLU A 184 -0.11 -4.98 0.35
CA GLU A 184 0.04 -5.36 -1.05
C GLU A 184 0.42 -6.84 -1.23
N TYR A 185 1.29 -7.35 -0.36
CA TYR A 185 1.62 -8.77 -0.30
C TYR A 185 0.40 -9.66 -0.03
N ASP A 186 -0.48 -9.30 0.92
CA ASP A 186 -1.74 -10.06 1.16
C ASP A 186 -2.67 -10.05 -0.06
N VAL A 187 -2.75 -8.92 -0.77
CA VAL A 187 -3.53 -8.79 -2.01
C VAL A 187 -2.96 -9.70 -3.10
N ALA A 188 -1.65 -9.65 -3.33
CA ALA A 188 -0.97 -10.48 -4.32
C ALA A 188 -1.19 -11.98 -4.06
N ILE A 189 -1.02 -12.43 -2.81
CA ILE A 189 -1.29 -13.82 -2.40
C ILE A 189 -2.74 -14.21 -2.66
N SER A 190 -3.68 -13.33 -2.28
CA SER A 190 -5.11 -13.60 -2.43
C SER A 190 -5.52 -13.76 -3.89
N LEU A 191 -4.87 -13.03 -4.80
CA LEU A 191 -5.09 -13.12 -6.25
C LEU A 191 -4.43 -14.37 -6.83
N ILE A 192 -3.18 -14.67 -6.47
CA ILE A 192 -2.49 -15.90 -6.87
C ILE A 192 -3.32 -17.12 -6.49
N ARG A 193 -3.87 -17.17 -5.27
CA ARG A 193 -4.74 -18.27 -4.85
C ARG A 193 -5.93 -18.49 -5.77
N LYS A 194 -6.58 -17.44 -6.24
CA LYS A 194 -7.73 -17.57 -7.15
C LYS A 194 -7.34 -18.14 -8.50
N LEU A 195 -6.09 -17.92 -8.93
CA LEU A 195 -5.58 -18.30 -10.26
C LEU A 195 -4.78 -19.61 -10.25
N GLU A 196 -4.21 -20.00 -9.09
CA GLU A 196 -3.32 -21.13 -8.95
C GLU A 196 -3.31 -21.70 -7.52
N ASN A 197 -4.18 -22.67 -7.26
CA ASN A 197 -4.27 -23.32 -5.95
C ASN A 197 -2.97 -24.04 -5.53
N ASN A 198 -2.19 -24.55 -6.49
CA ASN A 198 -0.98 -25.33 -6.22
C ASN A 198 0.23 -24.47 -5.81
N PHE A 199 0.16 -23.14 -5.94
CA PHE A 199 1.25 -22.23 -5.60
C PHE A 199 1.73 -22.42 -4.16
N PHE A 200 0.78 -22.61 -3.23
CA PHE A 200 1.07 -22.79 -1.80
C PHE A 200 1.66 -24.16 -1.48
N GLY A 201 1.51 -25.17 -2.33
CA GLY A 201 2.14 -26.47 -2.13
C GLY A 201 3.66 -26.45 -2.32
N SER A 202 4.21 -25.36 -2.87
CA SER A 202 5.65 -25.16 -2.97
C SER A 202 6.23 -24.70 -1.63
N GLY A 203 7.35 -25.28 -1.20
CA GLY A 203 8.06 -24.86 0.02
C GLY A 203 8.61 -23.43 -0.03
N GLU A 204 8.60 -22.81 -1.22
CA GLU A 204 9.07 -21.45 -1.47
C GLU A 204 8.19 -20.41 -0.75
N TYR A 205 6.86 -20.54 -0.84
CA TYR A 205 5.94 -19.63 -0.14
C TYR A 205 6.15 -19.67 1.39
N THR A 206 6.24 -20.86 1.98
CA THR A 206 6.47 -21.02 3.42
C THR A 206 7.79 -20.37 3.85
N LYS A 207 8.84 -20.48 3.03
CA LYS A 207 10.13 -19.83 3.28
C LYS A 207 10.02 -18.31 3.23
N ASP A 208 9.37 -17.77 2.19
CA ASP A 208 9.15 -16.32 2.06
C ASP A 208 8.33 -15.76 3.21
N PHE A 209 7.21 -16.41 3.54
CA PHE A 209 6.35 -16.03 4.65
C PHE A 209 7.13 -15.95 5.98
N ASN A 210 7.90 -17.00 6.31
CA ASN A 210 8.67 -17.03 7.56
C ASN A 210 9.76 -15.95 7.58
N GLN A 211 10.46 -15.73 6.46
CA GLN A 211 11.46 -14.66 6.36
C GLN A 211 10.83 -13.27 6.53
N ILE A 212 9.74 -13.00 5.82
CA ILE A 212 9.02 -11.73 5.92
C ILE A 212 8.57 -11.48 7.35
N TYR A 213 8.00 -12.48 8.04
CA TYR A 213 7.55 -12.32 9.42
C TYR A 213 8.69 -11.96 10.37
N ILE A 214 9.85 -12.62 10.25
CA ILE A 214 11.04 -12.32 11.05
C ILE A 214 11.51 -10.87 10.80
N TYR A 215 11.66 -10.51 9.53
CA TYR A 215 12.13 -9.18 9.14
C TYR A 215 11.14 -8.07 9.55
N TYR A 216 9.85 -8.32 9.39
CA TYR A 216 8.81 -7.39 9.84
C TYR A 216 8.86 -7.18 11.35
N THR A 217 9.00 -8.24 12.13
CA THR A 217 9.05 -8.15 13.60
C THR A 217 10.22 -7.28 14.04
N GLN A 218 11.41 -7.54 13.49
CA GLN A 218 12.61 -6.74 13.76
C GLN A 218 12.44 -5.27 13.32
N PHE A 219 11.87 -5.06 12.14
CA PHE A 219 11.62 -3.73 11.60
C PHE A 219 10.61 -2.94 12.44
N ARG A 220 9.49 -3.57 12.83
CA ARG A 220 8.47 -2.98 13.69
C ARG A 220 9.08 -2.56 15.02
N ASP A 221 9.82 -3.45 15.69
CA ASP A 221 10.40 -3.16 17.00
C ASP A 221 11.37 -1.97 16.94
N LYS A 222 12.07 -1.79 15.80
CA LYS A 222 12.94 -0.63 15.55
C LYS A 222 12.18 0.65 15.21
N TYR A 223 11.17 0.60 14.34
CA TYR A 223 10.59 1.80 13.71
C TYR A 223 9.19 2.19 14.20
N LEU A 224 8.42 1.28 14.77
CA LEU A 224 7.11 1.62 15.35
C LEU A 224 7.23 2.69 16.45
N PRO A 225 8.20 2.64 17.40
CA PRO A 225 8.35 3.69 18.40
C PRO A 225 8.69 5.09 17.83
N LEU A 226 9.22 5.14 16.60
CA LEU A 226 9.61 6.36 15.91
C LEU A 226 8.49 6.92 15.01
N ALA A 227 7.43 6.15 14.78
CA ALA A 227 6.35 6.54 13.90
C ALA A 227 5.60 7.78 14.46
N ASN A 228 5.09 8.63 13.58
CA ASN A 228 4.08 9.60 14.00
C ASN A 228 2.77 8.87 14.36
N LYS A 229 1.75 9.60 14.84
CA LYS A 229 0.40 9.05 15.06
C LYS A 229 0.43 7.69 15.79
N GLN A 230 1.14 7.64 16.92
CA GLN A 230 1.45 6.42 17.66
C GLN A 230 0.22 5.54 17.88
N ASP A 231 -0.90 6.11 18.33
CA ASP A 231 -2.15 5.39 18.55
C ASP A 231 -2.61 4.61 17.30
N LYS A 232 -2.61 5.28 16.13
CA LYS A 232 -2.96 4.65 14.85
C LYS A 232 -1.95 3.57 14.46
N ASN A 233 -0.65 3.86 14.55
CA ASN A 233 0.38 2.93 14.09
C ASN A 233 0.52 1.70 14.98
N ASN A 234 0.25 1.80 16.28
CA ASN A 234 0.16 0.65 17.18
C ASN A 234 -0.98 -0.30 16.77
N LEU A 235 -2.11 0.24 16.31
CA LEU A 235 -3.22 -0.56 15.83
C LEU A 235 -2.94 -1.20 14.47
N VAL A 236 -2.28 -0.46 13.58
CA VAL A 236 -1.78 -0.99 12.31
C VAL A 236 -0.84 -2.18 12.58
N ALA A 237 0.06 -2.07 13.55
CA ALA A 237 0.98 -3.14 13.93
C ALA A 237 0.23 -4.38 14.46
N LEU A 238 -0.77 -4.19 15.31
CA LEU A 238 -1.63 -5.28 15.80
C LEU A 238 -2.39 -5.95 14.65
N HIS A 239 -2.91 -5.16 13.71
CA HIS A 239 -3.59 -5.67 12.53
C HIS A 239 -2.66 -6.49 11.63
N ASP A 240 -1.46 -5.99 11.34
CA ASP A 240 -0.47 -6.70 10.53
C ASP A 240 -0.10 -8.06 11.15
N GLU A 241 0.11 -8.13 12.47
CA GLU A 241 0.35 -9.40 13.18
C GLU A 241 -0.81 -10.40 13.03
N ILE A 242 -2.05 -9.91 13.18
CA ILE A 242 -3.25 -10.74 12.97
C ILE A 242 -3.27 -11.29 11.55
N LEU A 243 -2.97 -10.48 10.53
CA LEU A 243 -2.91 -10.92 9.14
C LEU A 243 -1.86 -12.02 8.94
N PHE A 244 -0.66 -11.88 9.53
CA PHE A 244 0.36 -12.92 9.46
C PHE A 244 -0.13 -14.25 10.02
N PHE A 245 -0.73 -14.26 11.21
CA PHE A 245 -1.19 -15.52 11.80
C PHE A 245 -2.38 -16.14 11.05
N LEU A 246 -3.27 -15.32 10.49
CA LEU A 246 -4.34 -15.81 9.61
C LEU A 246 -3.80 -16.40 8.30
N GLN A 247 -2.79 -15.78 7.70
CA GLN A 247 -2.12 -16.31 6.50
C GLN A 247 -1.40 -17.63 6.81
N PHE A 248 -0.67 -17.71 7.91
CA PHE A 248 -0.02 -18.95 8.36
C PHE A 248 -1.05 -20.09 8.48
N THR A 249 -2.16 -19.83 9.17
CA THR A 249 -3.23 -20.80 9.37
C THR A 249 -3.82 -21.29 8.05
N THR A 250 -4.11 -20.36 7.15
CA THR A 250 -4.87 -20.66 5.95
C THR A 250 -3.99 -21.27 4.87
N TYR A 251 -2.88 -20.60 4.56
CA TYR A 251 -2.08 -20.89 3.38
C TYR A 251 -0.97 -21.89 3.66
N ILE A 252 -0.45 -21.95 4.88
CA ILE A 252 0.59 -22.91 5.26
C ILE A 252 -0.06 -24.15 5.86
N GLU A 253 -0.80 -24.03 6.97
CA GLU A 253 -1.37 -25.23 7.60
C GLU A 253 -2.50 -25.83 6.73
N TYR A 254 -3.59 -25.09 6.53
CA TYR A 254 -4.78 -25.66 5.91
C TYR A 254 -4.57 -26.02 4.42
N LEU A 255 -4.08 -25.11 3.58
CA LEU A 255 -3.95 -25.40 2.14
C LEU A 255 -2.84 -26.42 1.82
N GLN A 256 -1.77 -26.52 2.59
CA GLN A 256 -0.70 -27.49 2.31
C GLN A 256 -0.98 -28.86 2.93
N THR A 257 -1.55 -28.90 4.14
CA THR A 257 -1.67 -30.15 4.92
C THR A 257 -3.12 -30.64 5.07
N ASN A 258 -4.11 -29.81 4.72
CA ASN A 258 -5.54 -30.03 5.01
C ASN A 258 -5.84 -30.24 6.51
N GLN A 259 -4.90 -29.86 7.37
CA GLN A 259 -4.99 -29.96 8.83
C GLN A 259 -4.65 -28.61 9.46
N ILE A 260 -5.17 -28.38 10.66
CA ILE A 260 -4.79 -27.25 11.51
C ILE A 260 -4.42 -27.81 12.88
N TYR A 261 -3.25 -27.45 13.39
CA TYR A 261 -2.77 -27.92 14.69
C TYR A 261 -3.23 -26.97 15.78
N CYS A 262 -4.40 -27.24 16.37
CA CYS A 262 -5.07 -26.33 17.32
C CYS A 262 -4.30 -25.99 18.60
N ASN A 263 -3.21 -26.70 18.89
CA ASN A 263 -2.32 -26.43 20.02
C ASN A 263 -1.09 -25.57 19.64
N ASN A 264 -0.95 -25.16 18.38
CA ASN A 264 0.16 -24.34 17.94
C ASN A 264 0.06 -22.93 18.55
N GLU A 265 1.16 -22.47 19.15
CA GLU A 265 1.24 -21.19 19.88
C GLU A 265 0.82 -19.98 19.05
N LYS A 266 0.98 -20.04 17.72
CA LYS A 266 0.54 -18.98 16.80
C LYS A 266 -0.98 -18.75 16.85
N TYR A 267 -1.77 -19.78 17.14
CA TYR A 267 -3.23 -19.65 17.31
C TYR A 267 -3.61 -18.92 18.59
N ILE A 268 -2.94 -19.27 19.68
CA ILE A 268 -3.12 -18.61 20.97
C ILE A 268 -2.73 -17.14 20.83
N LEU A 269 -1.62 -16.86 20.13
CA LEU A 269 -1.15 -15.51 19.87
C LEU A 269 -2.14 -14.74 18.98
N LEU A 270 -2.65 -15.32 17.89
CA LEU A 270 -3.70 -14.72 17.06
C LEU A 270 -4.89 -14.24 17.89
N LEU A 271 -5.46 -15.12 18.72
CA LEU A 271 -6.62 -14.79 19.54
C LEU A 271 -6.30 -13.71 20.58
N LYS A 272 -5.11 -13.78 21.20
CA LYS A 272 -4.63 -12.74 22.12
C LYS A 272 -4.55 -11.39 21.42
N LYS A 273 -3.97 -11.32 20.22
CA LYS A 273 -3.84 -10.09 19.43
C LYS A 273 -5.18 -9.52 19.00
N MET A 274 -6.13 -10.36 18.61
CA MET A 274 -7.48 -9.90 18.30
C MET A 274 -8.20 -9.31 19.53
N LYS A 275 -7.99 -9.89 20.72
CA LYS A 275 -8.50 -9.34 21.99
C LYS A 275 -7.82 -8.01 22.36
N GLU A 276 -6.50 -7.91 22.19
CA GLU A 276 -5.74 -6.66 22.37
C GLU A 276 -6.26 -5.55 21.45
N LEU A 277 -6.44 -5.85 20.15
CA LEU A 277 -6.94 -4.90 19.17
C LEU A 277 -8.32 -4.36 19.54
N LYS A 278 -9.21 -5.20 20.05
CA LYS A 278 -10.53 -4.77 20.53
C LYS A 278 -10.48 -3.91 21.80
N ASN A 279 -9.59 -4.24 22.74
CA ASN A 279 -9.50 -3.49 24.00
C ASN A 279 -8.68 -2.20 23.85
N SER A 280 -8.07 -1.99 22.68
CA SER A 280 -7.34 -0.78 22.38
C SER A 280 -8.30 0.40 22.31
N LYS A 281 -8.17 1.34 23.26
CA LYS A 281 -8.85 2.63 23.24
C LYS A 281 -7.90 3.66 22.63
N THR A 282 -8.41 4.56 21.80
CA THR A 282 -7.63 5.71 21.34
C THR A 282 -8.35 7.00 21.65
N LYS A 283 -7.58 8.09 21.75
CA LYS A 283 -8.12 9.43 22.02
C LYS A 283 -8.82 10.06 20.80
N GLU A 284 -8.75 9.43 19.63
CA GLU A 284 -9.31 9.92 18.35
C GLU A 284 -10.57 9.13 17.93
N GLU A 285 -11.63 9.26 18.73
CA GLU A 285 -12.83 8.39 18.78
C GLU A 285 -13.65 8.28 17.47
N LYS A 286 -13.49 9.14 16.46
CA LYS A 286 -14.26 9.05 15.18
C LYS A 286 -13.47 8.54 13.98
N SER A 287 -12.19 8.89 13.89
CA SER A 287 -11.33 8.51 12.75
C SER A 287 -10.95 7.04 12.83
N LEU A 288 -10.72 6.56 14.05
CA LEU A 288 -10.21 5.23 14.27
C LEU A 288 -11.30 4.15 14.21
N ASP A 289 -12.52 4.44 14.67
CA ASP A 289 -13.65 3.53 14.49
C ASP A 289 -13.90 3.27 12.99
N ASN A 290 -13.72 4.29 12.13
CA ASN A 290 -13.75 4.12 10.68
C ASN A 290 -12.55 3.33 10.16
N TYR A 291 -11.35 3.47 10.74
CA TYR A 291 -10.17 2.67 10.37
C TYR A 291 -10.38 1.19 10.73
N LEU A 292 -10.79 0.90 11.97
CA LEU A 292 -11.15 -0.44 12.42
C LEU A 292 -12.28 -1.00 11.57
N SER A 293 -13.37 -0.24 11.34
CA SER A 293 -14.47 -0.67 10.47
C SER A 293 -13.98 -1.01 9.06
N ASN A 294 -13.12 -0.19 8.44
CA ASN A 294 -12.55 -0.50 7.13
C ASN A 294 -11.64 -1.74 7.15
N VAL A 295 -10.79 -1.88 8.17
CA VAL A 295 -9.96 -3.06 8.40
C VAL A 295 -10.80 -4.33 8.45
N PHE A 296 -11.98 -4.27 9.07
CA PHE A 296 -12.86 -5.43 9.25
C PHE A 296 -13.89 -5.64 8.12
N GLU A 297 -14.34 -4.58 7.43
CA GLU A 297 -15.31 -4.68 6.33
C GLU A 297 -14.69 -5.13 5.00
N LYS A 298 -13.41 -4.83 4.76
CA LYS A 298 -12.75 -5.04 3.46
C LYS A 298 -11.81 -6.25 3.40
N SER A 299 -11.47 -6.88 4.52
CA SER A 299 -10.39 -7.86 4.56
C SER A 299 -10.83 -9.31 4.27
N SER A 300 -9.87 -10.13 3.84
CA SER A 300 -9.96 -11.57 3.61
C SER A 300 -10.04 -12.39 4.92
N TRP A 301 -10.00 -11.70 6.07
CA TRP A 301 -9.86 -12.25 7.41
C TRP A 301 -10.99 -13.19 7.83
N LEU A 302 -12.26 -12.86 7.55
CA LEU A 302 -13.40 -13.65 8.00
C LEU A 302 -13.34 -15.07 7.43
N TYR A 303 -13.04 -15.19 6.14
CA TYR A 303 -12.86 -16.49 5.50
C TYR A 303 -11.74 -17.30 6.15
N LYS A 304 -10.59 -16.66 6.41
CA LYS A 304 -9.41 -17.29 7.04
C LYS A 304 -9.71 -17.71 8.49
N LEU A 305 -10.43 -16.87 9.24
CA LEU A 305 -10.84 -17.12 10.61
C LEU A 305 -11.88 -18.24 10.69
N THR A 306 -12.81 -18.31 9.74
CA THR A 306 -13.77 -19.41 9.68
C THR A 306 -13.08 -20.75 9.47
N ILE A 307 -12.09 -20.83 8.57
CA ILE A 307 -11.29 -22.06 8.40
C ILE A 307 -10.62 -22.47 9.72
N ALA A 308 -10.06 -21.51 10.46
CA ALA A 308 -9.46 -21.77 11.77
C ALA A 308 -10.48 -22.36 12.75
N LEU A 309 -11.69 -21.80 12.78
CA LEU A 309 -12.78 -22.25 13.64
C LEU A 309 -13.32 -23.62 13.27
N GLU A 310 -13.47 -23.87 11.98
CA GLU A 310 -13.98 -25.13 11.44
C GLU A 310 -13.09 -26.32 11.85
N LYS A 311 -11.77 -26.09 11.90
CA LYS A 311 -10.78 -27.13 12.20
C LYS A 311 -10.36 -27.17 13.67
N CYS A 312 -10.61 -26.10 14.43
CA CYS A 312 -10.27 -25.99 15.85
C CYS A 312 -11.48 -25.59 16.71
N PRO A 313 -12.40 -26.54 16.97
CA PRO A 313 -13.60 -26.27 17.76
C PRO A 313 -13.28 -25.86 19.21
N ASN A 314 -12.12 -26.23 19.73
CA ASN A 314 -11.65 -25.77 21.04
C ASN A 314 -11.39 -24.25 21.12
N LEU A 315 -11.24 -23.56 19.97
CA LEU A 315 -11.08 -22.11 19.89
C LEU A 315 -12.43 -21.37 19.72
N GLU A 316 -13.54 -22.11 19.62
CA GLU A 316 -14.86 -21.56 19.28
C GLU A 316 -15.34 -20.52 20.30
N LYS A 317 -15.04 -20.70 21.59
CA LYS A 317 -15.47 -19.78 22.65
C LYS A 317 -14.78 -18.41 22.53
N GLU A 318 -13.46 -18.42 22.45
CA GLU A 318 -12.63 -17.22 22.31
C GLU A 318 -12.90 -16.51 20.99
N ALA A 319 -13.14 -17.27 19.92
CA ALA A 319 -13.46 -16.72 18.62
C ALA A 319 -14.88 -16.17 18.54
N LYS A 320 -15.87 -16.77 19.22
CA LYS A 320 -17.23 -16.19 19.36
C LYS A 320 -17.19 -14.86 20.10
N GLU A 321 -16.36 -14.76 21.14
CA GLU A 321 -16.11 -13.51 21.87
C GLU A 321 -15.54 -12.45 20.91
N VAL A 322 -14.47 -12.80 20.18
CA VAL A 322 -13.82 -11.98 19.15
C VAL A 322 -14.82 -11.53 18.07
N LEU A 323 -15.52 -12.47 17.42
CA LEU A 323 -16.51 -12.19 16.37
C LEU A 323 -17.68 -11.30 16.85
N GLY A 324 -18.06 -11.38 18.12
CA GLY A 324 -19.07 -10.51 18.71
C GLY A 324 -18.70 -9.03 18.72
N TYR A 325 -17.40 -8.70 18.60
CA TYR A 325 -16.90 -7.33 18.64
C TYR A 325 -16.85 -6.64 17.28
N PHE A 326 -16.79 -7.39 16.19
CA PHE A 326 -16.53 -6.83 14.87
C PHE A 326 -17.83 -6.74 14.07
N HIS A 327 -18.53 -5.62 14.22
CA HIS A 327 -19.75 -5.17 13.52
C HIS A 327 -20.91 -6.18 13.31
N PRO A 328 -22.18 -5.83 13.62
CA PRO A 328 -23.36 -6.70 13.43
C PRO A 328 -23.51 -7.32 12.02
N LYS A 329 -23.02 -6.65 10.97
CA LYS A 329 -23.04 -7.16 9.58
C LYS A 329 -22.07 -8.33 9.31
N ILE A 330 -20.99 -8.46 10.08
CA ILE A 330 -20.00 -9.54 9.92
C ILE A 330 -20.45 -10.77 10.69
N LYS A 331 -21.05 -10.58 11.88
CA LYS A 331 -21.78 -11.64 12.58
C LYS A 331 -22.88 -12.24 11.70
N GLN A 332 -23.67 -11.40 11.05
CA GLN A 332 -24.69 -11.85 10.09
C GLN A 332 -24.07 -12.66 8.94
N ARG A 333 -22.98 -12.18 8.30
CA ARG A 333 -22.29 -12.93 7.24
C ARG A 333 -21.69 -14.26 7.72
N TYR A 334 -21.18 -14.32 8.95
CA TYR A 334 -20.68 -15.55 9.54
C TYR A 334 -21.82 -16.52 9.86
N GLU A 335 -22.92 -16.04 10.43
CA GLU A 335 -24.11 -16.85 10.69
C GLU A 335 -24.74 -17.36 9.39
N GLU A 336 -24.84 -16.52 8.36
CA GLU A 336 -25.23 -16.92 7.00
C GLU A 336 -24.28 -17.97 6.42
N TYR A 337 -22.97 -17.85 6.63
CA TYR A 337 -21.99 -18.83 6.20
C TYR A 337 -22.14 -20.16 6.96
N LEU A 338 -22.31 -20.12 8.29
CA LEU A 338 -22.53 -21.32 9.10
C LEU A 338 -23.82 -22.05 8.68
N ILE A 339 -24.89 -21.30 8.44
CA ILE A 339 -26.17 -21.84 7.94
C ILE A 339 -25.97 -22.46 6.54
N LYS A 340 -25.32 -21.73 5.63
CA LYS A 340 -25.05 -22.20 4.26
C LYS A 340 -24.25 -23.50 4.22
N ASN A 341 -23.34 -23.70 5.17
CA ASN A 341 -22.50 -24.90 5.22
C ASN A 341 -23.07 -26.02 6.11
N LYS A 342 -24.20 -25.82 6.80
CA LYS A 342 -24.85 -26.75 7.78
C LYS A 342 -24.14 -26.95 9.12
N TRP A 343 -23.64 -25.86 9.72
CA TRP A 343 -22.83 -25.88 10.96
C TRP A 343 -23.56 -25.28 12.16
N LYS A 344 -24.80 -24.84 11.96
CA LYS A 344 -25.74 -24.42 12.99
C LYS A 344 -27.09 -25.01 12.59
N GLU A 345 -27.73 -25.72 13.52
CA GLU A 345 -29.11 -26.21 13.37
C GLU A 345 -30.12 -25.06 13.38
#